data_AF-A0A3A6NKH6-F1
#
_entry.id   AF-A0A3A6NKH6-F1
#
_cell.length_a   1.000
_cell.length_b   1.000
_cell.length_c   1.000
_cell.angle_alpha   90.00
_cell.angle_beta   90.00
_cell.angle_gamma   90.00
#
_symmetry.space_group_name_H-M   'P 1'
#
loop_
_entity.id
_entity.type
_entity.pdbx_description
1 polymer ?
#
loop_
_entity_poly.entity_id
_entity_poly.type
_entity_poly.pdbx_seq_one_letter_code
_entity_poly.pdbx_strand_id
1 'polypeptide(L)'
;MNLGCIALGMLQILAIKYPHRVWKKYRGWKRTVRCEIPSEGIVLSVIRDEFDYFNAAFGKTEIHRIIAEKKREKEYLRNISLLWGRIIKSE
;
A
#
# COMPACT_ATOMS: atom_id res chain seq x y z
N MET A 1 13.07 -7.90 12.71
CA MET A 1 13.53 -6.61 12.13
C MET A 1 12.40 -5.60 12.24
N ASN A 2 12.62 -4.45 12.90
CA ASN A 2 11.59 -3.52 13.38
C ASN A 2 10.99 -2.56 12.32
N LEU A 3 11.07 -2.90 11.03
CA LEU A 3 10.61 -2.02 9.94
C LEU A 3 9.11 -1.70 10.03
N GLY A 4 8.29 -2.64 10.50
CA GLY A 4 6.86 -2.43 10.72
C GLY A 4 6.59 -1.34 11.75
N CYS A 5 7.34 -1.33 12.87
CA CYS A 5 7.20 -0.31 13.91
C CYS A 5 7.68 1.07 13.42
N ILE A 6 8.75 1.12 12.62
CA ILE A 6 9.24 2.36 12.01
C ILE A 6 8.17 2.92 11.05
N ALA A 7 7.61 2.08 10.19
CA ALA A 7 6.55 2.48 9.26
C ALA A 7 5.31 2.96 10.02
N LEU A 8 4.91 2.25 11.08
CA LEU A 8 3.79 2.66 11.93
C LEU A 8 4.03 4.03 12.59
N GLY A 9 5.23 4.25 13.14
CA GLY A 9 5.61 5.54 13.71
C GLY A 9 5.60 6.67 12.68
N MET A 10 6.01 6.41 11.44
CA MET A 10 5.90 7.39 10.35
C MET A 10 4.44 7.73 10.04
N LEU A 11 3.55 6.74 9.99
CA LEU A 11 2.12 6.96 9.76
C LEU A 11 1.50 7.78 10.90
N GLN A 12 1.89 7.53 12.15
CA GLN A 12 1.45 8.30 13.32
C GLN A 12 1.90 9.77 13.26
N ILE A 13 3.17 10.02 12.91
CA ILE A 13 3.67 11.38 12.73
C ILE A 13 2.86 12.12 11.66
N LEU A 14 2.52 11.45 10.55
CA LEU A 14 1.72 12.03 9.49
C LEU A 14 0.26 12.30 9.92
N ALA A 15 -0.33 11.40 10.71
CA ALA A 15 -1.67 11.58 11.27
C ALA A 15 -1.77 12.84 12.13
N ILE A 16 -0.76 13.11 12.97
CA ILE A 16 -0.73 14.25 13.89
C ILE A 16 -0.34 15.54 13.17
N LYS A 17 0.66 15.50 12.28
CA LYS A 17 1.15 16.72 11.60
C LYS A 17 0.23 17.24 10.50
N TYR A 18 -0.48 16.34 9.79
CA TYR A 18 -1.24 16.71 8.60
C TYR A 18 -2.68 16.16 8.56
N PRO A 19 -3.45 16.21 9.66
CA PRO A 19 -4.78 15.59 9.72
C PRO A 19 -5.72 16.15 8.64
N HIS A 20 -5.75 17.48 8.46
CA HIS A 20 -6.57 18.14 7.45
C HIS A 20 -6.24 17.69 6.01
N ARG A 21 -4.97 17.46 5.69
CA ARG A 21 -4.55 17.02 4.34
C ARG A 21 -4.99 15.59 4.08
N VAL A 22 -4.80 14.72 5.07
CA VAL A 22 -5.23 13.32 5.01
C VAL A 22 -6.74 13.25 4.82
N TRP A 23 -7.51 13.98 5.61
CA TRP A 23 -8.97 14.02 5.45
C TRP A 23 -9.41 14.60 4.11
N LYS A 24 -8.76 15.65 3.60
CA LYS A 24 -9.07 16.21 2.29
C LYS A 24 -8.87 15.20 1.16
N LYS A 25 -7.83 14.37 1.25
CA LYS A 25 -7.47 13.38 0.22
C LYS A 25 -8.18 12.03 0.39
N TYR A 26 -8.63 11.69 1.59
CA TYR A 26 -9.33 10.43 1.86
C TYR A 26 -10.64 10.33 1.08
N ARG A 27 -10.73 9.29 0.24
CA ARG A 27 -11.89 8.99 -0.63
C ARG A 27 -12.85 7.96 -0.05
N GLY A 28 -12.57 7.41 1.12
CA GLY A 28 -13.47 6.49 1.81
C GLY A 28 -14.66 7.19 2.45
N TRP A 29 -15.58 6.39 2.97
CA TRP A 29 -16.87 6.88 3.46
C TRP A 29 -16.75 7.64 4.79
N LYS A 30 -16.94 8.97 4.74
CA LYS A 30 -16.74 9.88 5.89
C LYS A 30 -17.93 10.03 6.85
N ARG A 31 -19.03 9.28 6.67
CA ARG A 31 -20.29 9.56 7.41
C ARG A 31 -20.19 9.45 8.94
N THR A 32 -19.12 8.89 9.47
CA THR A 32 -18.87 8.79 10.92
C THR A 32 -17.43 9.16 11.31
N VAL A 33 -16.85 10.22 10.71
CA VAL A 33 -15.59 10.77 11.20
C VAL A 33 -15.87 11.50 12.52
N ARG A 34 -15.73 10.80 13.65
CA ARG A 34 -15.86 11.38 14.99
C ARG A 34 -14.52 11.88 15.56
N CYS A 35 -13.40 11.62 14.88
CA CYS A 35 -12.06 11.93 15.37
C CYS A 35 -11.34 12.89 14.41
N GLU A 36 -10.75 13.95 14.96
CA GLU A 36 -9.94 14.92 14.20
C GLU A 36 -8.66 14.29 13.66
N ILE A 37 -8.08 13.36 14.41
CA ILE A 37 -6.85 12.65 14.05
C ILE A 37 -7.21 11.37 13.29
N PRO A 38 -6.78 11.21 12.03
CA PRO A 38 -7.01 9.99 11.27
C PRO A 38 -6.19 8.83 11.85
N SER A 39 -6.71 7.60 11.75
CA SER A 39 -5.91 6.42 12.10
C SER A 39 -4.79 6.19 11.08
N GLU A 40 -3.76 5.45 11.49
CA GLU A 40 -2.63 5.07 10.65
C GLU A 40 -3.09 4.32 9.39
N GLY A 41 -4.15 3.52 9.51
CA GLY A 41 -4.78 2.84 8.37
C GLY A 41 -5.40 3.81 7.35
N ILE A 42 -6.03 4.89 7.83
CA ILE A 42 -6.55 5.96 6.96
C ILE A 42 -5.38 6.68 6.28
N VAL A 43 -4.33 7.04 7.02
CA VAL A 43 -3.12 7.67 6.46
C VAL A 43 -2.49 6.76 5.39
N LEU A 44 -2.35 5.48 5.68
CA LEU A 44 -1.80 4.49 4.74
C LEU A 44 -2.65 4.39 3.46
N SER A 45 -3.98 4.40 3.59
CA SER A 45 -4.87 4.35 2.42
C SER A 45 -4.67 5.58 1.51
N VAL A 46 -4.56 6.77 2.09
CA VAL A 46 -4.31 8.01 1.34
C VAL A 46 -2.95 7.99 0.66
N ILE A 47 -1.91 7.55 1.36
CA ILE A 47 -0.56 7.45 0.80
C ILE A 47 -0.55 6.45 -0.37
N ARG A 48 -1.24 5.32 -0.23
CA ARG A 48 -1.34 4.32 -1.29
C ARG A 48 -2.03 4.90 -2.53
N ASP A 49 -3.16 5.58 -2.35
CA ASP A 49 -3.89 6.20 -3.46
C ASP A 49 -3.03 7.25 -4.21
N GLU A 50 -2.29 8.09 -3.47
CA GLU A 50 -1.38 9.08 -4.06
C GLU A 50 -0.17 8.43 -4.74
N PHE A 51 0.36 7.35 -4.16
CA PHE A 51 1.46 6.59 -4.75
C PHE A 51 1.04 5.89 -6.04
N ASP A 52 -0.14 5.29 -6.07
CA ASP A 52 -0.69 4.65 -7.26
C ASP A 52 -0.97 5.68 -8.36
N TYR A 53 -1.52 6.86 -8.00
CA TYR A 53 -1.67 7.98 -8.91
C TYR A 53 -0.33 8.46 -9.48
N PHE A 54 0.67 8.64 -8.61
CA PHE A 54 2.03 9.02 -9.03
C PHE A 54 2.63 7.97 -9.97
N ASN A 55 2.52 6.68 -9.64
CA ASN A 55 3.03 5.62 -10.51
C ASN A 55 2.34 5.57 -11.86
N ALA A 56 1.02 5.75 -11.90
CA ALA A 56 0.28 5.81 -13.16
C ALA A 56 0.71 7.00 -14.03
N ALA A 57 0.94 8.17 -13.40
CA ALA A 57 1.34 9.39 -14.11
C ALA A 57 2.82 9.38 -14.55
N PHE A 58 3.70 8.73 -13.79
CA PHE A 58 5.16 8.77 -13.96
C PHE A 58 5.78 7.39 -14.22
N GLY A 59 5.02 6.45 -14.80
CA GLY A 59 5.38 5.04 -15.02
C GLY A 59 6.58 4.74 -15.93
N LYS A 60 7.42 5.73 -16.25
CA LYS A 60 8.67 5.58 -17.00
C LYS A 60 9.93 5.82 -16.15
N THR A 61 9.78 5.98 -14.83
CA THR A 61 10.95 6.09 -13.94
C THR A 61 11.62 4.73 -13.73
N GLU A 62 12.92 4.74 -13.49
CA GLU A 62 13.71 3.53 -13.20
C GLU A 62 13.17 2.76 -11.97
N ILE A 63 12.67 3.50 -10.98
CA ILE A 63 12.03 2.94 -9.79
C ILE A 63 10.77 2.14 -10.17
N HIS A 64 9.95 2.66 -11.09
CA HIS A 64 8.78 1.95 -11.59
C HIS A 64 9.16 0.64 -12.30
N ARG A 65 10.25 0.64 -13.09
CA ARG A 65 10.77 -0.57 -13.74
C ARG A 65 11.11 -1.64 -12.71
N ILE A 66 11.86 -1.28 -11.67
CA ILE A 66 12.27 -2.19 -10.59
C ILE A 66 11.05 -2.74 -9.83
N ILE A 67 10.09 -1.88 -9.47
CA ILE A 67 8.87 -2.30 -8.77
C ILE A 67 8.05 -3.26 -9.64
N ALA A 68 7.89 -2.95 -10.93
CA ALA A 68 7.15 -3.80 -11.87
C ALA A 68 7.83 -5.17 -12.06
N GLU A 69 9.17 -5.20 -12.18
CA GLU A 69 9.95 -6.44 -12.24
C GLU A 69 9.75 -7.31 -11.00
N LYS A 70 9.87 -6.72 -9.80
CA LYS A 70 9.67 -7.45 -8.54
C LYS A 70 8.24 -7.96 -8.38
N LYS A 71 7.25 -7.23 -8.87
CA LYS A 71 5.85 -7.67 -8.85
C LYS A 71 5.66 -8.90 -9.77
N ARG A 72 6.23 -8.89 -10.98
CA ARG A 72 6.17 -10.03 -11.92
C ARG A 72 6.86 -11.27 -11.35
N GLU A 73 8.02 -11.10 -10.71
CA GLU A 73 8.75 -12.20 -10.06
C GLU A 73 7.89 -12.90 -8.98
N LYS A 74 7.24 -12.11 -8.11
CA LYS A 74 6.31 -12.65 -7.10
C LYS A 74 5.12 -13.38 -7.72
N GLU A 75 4.53 -12.83 -8.78
CA GLU A 75 3.41 -13.44 -9.50
C GLU A 75 3.81 -14.82 -10.06
N TYR A 76 4.98 -14.89 -10.69
CA TYR A 76 5.54 -16.12 -11.25
C TYR A 76 5.74 -17.20 -10.17
N LEU A 77 6.38 -16.85 -9.06
CA LEU A 77 6.59 -17.77 -7.93
C LEU A 77 5.28 -18.25 -7.32
N ARG A 78 4.28 -17.36 -7.22
CA ARG A 78 2.94 -17.71 -6.72
C ARG A 78 2.25 -18.69 -7.65
N ASN A 79 2.30 -18.46 -8.95
CA ASN A 79 1.68 -19.34 -9.95
C ASN A 79 2.35 -20.72 -9.97
N ILE A 80 3.68 -20.78 -9.87
CA ILE A 80 4.40 -22.04 -9.72
C ILE A 80 3.96 -22.79 -8.46
N SER A 81 3.92 -22.11 -7.32
CA SER A 81 3.47 -22.73 -6.05
C SER A 81 2.05 -23.31 -6.16
N LEU A 82 1.14 -22.60 -6.83
CA LEU A 82 -0.22 -23.08 -7.08
C LEU A 82 -0.26 -24.29 -8.02
N LEU A 83 0.57 -24.30 -9.07
CA LEU A 83 0.67 -25.44 -9.99
C LEU A 83 1.18 -26.70 -9.28
N TRP A 84 2.25 -26.59 -8.49
CA TRP A 84 2.75 -27.71 -7.70
C TRP A 84 1.72 -28.22 -6.69
N GLY A 85 0.99 -27.33 -6.01
CA GLY A 85 -0.08 -27.72 -5.11
C GLY A 85 -1.27 -28.42 -5.79
N ARG A 86 -1.49 -28.21 -7.09
CA ARG A 86 -2.50 -28.93 -7.87
C ARG A 86 -2.01 -30.32 -8.28
N ILE A 87 -0.74 -30.46 -8.65
CA ILE A 87 -0.12 -31.74 -9.01
C ILE A 87 -0.15 -32.71 -7.80
N ILE A 88 0.25 -32.23 -6.62
CA ILE A 88 0.27 -33.06 -5.39
C ILE A 88 -1.13 -33.50 -4.96
N LYS A 89 -2.18 -32.76 -5.33
CA LYS A 89 -3.58 -33.12 -5.00
C LYS A 89 -4.25 -34.03 -6.02
N SER A 90 -3.60 -34.30 -7.16
CA SER A 90 -4.13 -35.17 -8.21
C SER A 90 -3.55 -36.59 -8.20
N GLU A 91 -2.61 -36.87 -7.28
CA GLU A 91 -2.12 -38.21 -6.92
C GLU A 91 -2.81 -38.70 -5.65
#